data_AF-A0A9E3WR26-F1
#
_entry.id   AF-A0A9E3WR26-F1
#
_cell.length_a   1.000
_cell.length_b   1.000
_cell.length_c   1.000
_cell.angle_alpha   90.00
_cell.angle_beta   90.00
_cell.angle_gamma   90.00
#
_symmetry.space_group_name_H-M   'P 1'
#
loop_
_entity.id
_entity.type
_entity.pdbx_description
1 polymer ?
#
loop_
_entity_poly.entity_id
_entity_poly.type
_entity_poly.pdbx_seq_one_letter_code
_entity_poly.pdbx_strand_id
1 'polypeptide(L)'
;RFVEDKPIRVPLAAGRHLTIRGVGGTSGSPAPPTVKFLVLDKSDSARGMLELDHGKLTLDNLQLEMTVDEDAETGDVAMLRLAAGGVEHLELSNCVLSVRRRMTGGAANPLAFIDVAPPPITSVDGPADPMPAVLPINVENCIARGEATLVRMRQSFPCDLVWRNGLCVTSERLLLAEGTATPSGDASEGTLRLALEHVTVYAGQGLCLLRDSEQRPQQPPLELECSECIIVAAGADSLVKHDGVGEPSKYGQALFIKGSRNFYDGVDTFWRAVVGNVEQDQWDWMAWRKRLAIEGMPSYAQPIRWRRDRAQVDAAPFHLQGIDDYALQPEESNPALRAKAGFDAATMPQIIRSPVAETAPAAPPAPEAL
;
A
#
# COMPACT_ATOMS: atom_id res chain seq x y z
N ARG A 1 -11.74 25.21 0.39
CA ARG A 1 -10.87 24.47 1.34
C ARG A 1 -11.80 23.90 2.39
N PHE A 2 -12.19 22.64 2.25
CA PHE A 2 -12.96 21.93 3.29
C PHE A 2 -11.94 21.37 4.28
N VAL A 3 -12.06 21.73 5.56
CA VAL A 3 -11.29 21.14 6.66
C VAL A 3 -12.34 20.51 7.54
N GLU A 4 -12.38 19.19 7.56
CA GLU A 4 -13.35 18.42 8.33
C GLU A 4 -12.57 17.57 9.34
N ASP A 5 -12.86 17.78 10.63
CA ASP A 5 -12.18 17.08 11.73
C ASP A 5 -12.83 15.72 12.05
N LYS A 6 -13.88 15.34 11.30
CA LYS A 6 -14.65 14.11 11.49
C LYS A 6 -14.55 13.19 10.28
N PRO A 7 -14.54 11.86 10.49
CA PRO A 7 -14.70 10.87 9.42
C PRO A 7 -15.92 11.18 8.55
N ILE A 8 -15.74 11.17 7.23
CA ILE A 8 -16.85 11.21 6.29
C ILE A 8 -17.30 9.77 6.09
N ARG A 9 -18.43 9.41 6.72
CA ARG A 9 -19.09 8.14 6.45
C ARG A 9 -19.87 8.25 5.16
N VAL A 10 -19.67 7.28 4.27
CA VAL A 10 -20.41 7.15 3.02
C VAL A 10 -21.37 5.98 3.16
N PRO A 11 -22.56 6.16 3.76
CA PRO A 11 -23.53 5.10 3.90
C PRO A 11 -24.12 4.78 2.53
N LEU A 12 -23.62 3.74 1.88
CA LEU A 12 -24.23 3.17 0.69
C LEU A 12 -25.07 1.96 1.13
N ALA A 13 -26.24 1.79 0.51
CA ALA A 13 -26.93 0.52 0.59
C ALA A 13 -26.22 -0.53 -0.28
N ALA A 14 -26.38 -1.81 0.04
CA ALA A 14 -25.89 -2.91 -0.80
C ALA A 14 -26.35 -2.74 -2.27
N GLY A 15 -25.48 -3.08 -3.22
CA GLY A 15 -25.71 -2.91 -4.66
C GLY A 15 -25.68 -1.47 -5.17
N ARG A 16 -25.42 -0.46 -4.32
CA ARG A 16 -25.27 0.93 -4.76
C ARG A 16 -23.83 1.23 -5.18
N HIS A 17 -23.70 2.17 -6.10
CA HIS A 17 -22.43 2.64 -6.62
C HIS A 17 -22.34 4.15 -6.47
N LEU A 18 -21.32 4.63 -5.76
CA LEU A 18 -20.96 6.04 -5.69
C LEU A 18 -19.72 6.30 -6.52
N THR A 19 -19.77 7.34 -7.34
CA THR A 19 -18.59 7.89 -8.02
C THR A 19 -18.33 9.31 -7.50
N ILE A 20 -17.14 9.54 -6.95
CA ILE A 20 -16.64 10.88 -6.62
C ILE A 20 -15.58 11.21 -7.66
N ARG A 21 -15.80 12.27 -8.45
CA ARG A 21 -14.90 12.64 -9.53
C ARG A 21 -14.51 14.11 -9.51
N GLY A 22 -13.24 14.38 -9.81
CA GLY A 22 -12.78 15.74 -10.05
C GLY A 22 -13.15 16.25 -11.43
N VAL A 23 -13.48 17.54 -11.52
CA VAL A 23 -13.78 18.20 -12.80
C VAL A 23 -12.45 18.64 -13.44
N GLY A 24 -11.96 17.88 -14.42
CA GLY A 24 -10.85 18.27 -15.28
C GLY A 24 -9.87 17.13 -15.60
N GLY A 25 -9.89 16.59 -16.82
CA GLY A 25 -9.10 15.39 -17.16
C GLY A 25 -8.81 15.19 -18.65
N THR A 26 -8.86 16.25 -19.46
CA THR A 26 -8.33 16.25 -20.83
C THR A 26 -7.24 17.30 -20.95
N SER A 27 -6.27 17.11 -21.85
CA SER A 27 -5.12 18.00 -22.02
C SER A 27 -5.54 19.48 -22.03
N GLY A 28 -5.07 20.25 -21.03
CA GLY A 28 -5.47 21.65 -20.81
C GLY A 28 -6.54 21.87 -19.73
N SER A 29 -7.01 20.83 -19.04
CA SER A 29 -7.93 20.96 -17.90
C SER A 29 -7.29 21.56 -16.65
N PRO A 30 -8.10 22.23 -15.79
CA PRO A 30 -7.66 22.64 -14.47
C PRO A 30 -7.17 21.45 -13.67
N ALA A 31 -6.20 21.70 -12.80
CA ALA A 31 -5.58 20.67 -11.98
C ALA A 31 -6.62 19.95 -11.09
N PRO A 32 -6.45 18.65 -10.78
CA PRO A 32 -7.44 17.86 -10.04
C PRO A 32 -7.74 18.49 -8.68
N PRO A 33 -9.00 18.46 -8.20
CA PRO A 33 -9.34 19.01 -6.90
C PRO A 33 -8.63 18.25 -5.78
N THR A 34 -8.10 19.00 -4.81
CA THR A 34 -7.45 18.47 -3.62
C THR A 34 -8.42 18.43 -2.43
N VAL A 35 -8.69 17.24 -1.91
CA VAL A 35 -9.39 17.00 -0.64
C VAL A 35 -8.33 16.81 0.44
N LYS A 36 -8.47 17.53 1.56
CA LYS A 36 -7.50 17.50 2.65
C LYS A 36 -8.15 17.04 3.95
N PHE A 37 -7.51 16.09 4.58
CA PHE A 37 -7.85 15.59 5.90
C PHE A 37 -6.75 15.98 6.88
N LEU A 38 -7.15 16.55 8.00
CA LEU A 38 -6.25 16.89 9.10
C LEU A 38 -6.71 16.14 10.34
N VAL A 39 -5.87 15.25 10.84
CA VAL A 39 -6.18 14.42 12.01
C VAL A 39 -5.58 15.10 13.23
N LEU A 40 -6.44 15.76 14.01
CA LEU A 40 -6.06 16.58 15.18
C LEU A 40 -6.35 15.93 16.54
N ASP A 41 -7.29 14.99 16.58
CA ASP A 41 -7.96 14.59 17.82
C ASP A 41 -7.38 13.31 18.44
N LYS A 42 -7.36 13.27 19.78
CA LYS A 42 -6.85 12.18 20.63
C LYS A 42 -7.92 11.13 20.99
N SER A 43 -9.18 11.32 20.58
CA SER A 43 -10.25 10.43 21.05
C SER A 43 -10.28 9.07 20.34
N ASP A 44 -10.60 8.06 21.14
CA ASP A 44 -10.32 6.64 20.95
C ASP A 44 -11.19 5.98 19.86
N SER A 45 -10.53 5.36 18.87
CA SER A 45 -10.95 4.27 17.96
C SER A 45 -10.32 4.41 16.58
N ALA A 46 -10.16 3.29 15.88
CA ALA A 46 -9.64 3.26 14.51
C ALA A 46 -10.49 4.15 13.58
N ARG A 47 -9.86 5.03 12.79
CA ARG A 47 -10.56 6.02 11.96
C ARG A 47 -10.22 5.88 10.48
N GLY A 48 -11.23 5.78 9.63
CA GLY A 48 -11.10 6.10 8.21
C GLY A 48 -11.45 7.56 7.95
N MET A 49 -10.74 8.26 7.06
CA MET A 49 -11.18 9.60 6.62
C MET A 49 -12.42 9.49 5.73
N LEU A 50 -12.45 8.49 4.85
CA LEU A 50 -13.64 8.03 4.15
C LEU A 50 -13.94 6.59 4.57
N GLU A 51 -15.16 6.35 5.06
CA GLU A 51 -15.60 5.00 5.47
C GLU A 51 -16.68 4.48 4.52
N LEU A 52 -16.47 3.26 4.01
CA LEU A 52 -17.39 2.56 3.13
C LEU A 52 -17.81 1.23 3.77
N ASP A 53 -19.08 1.15 4.16
CA ASP A 53 -19.62 -0.05 4.80
C ASP A 53 -20.16 -1.05 3.77
N HIS A 54 -20.80 -0.57 2.70
CA HIS A 54 -21.38 -1.42 1.65
C HIS A 54 -21.21 -0.86 0.23
N GLY A 55 -21.45 -1.69 -0.78
CA GLY A 55 -21.60 -1.26 -2.18
C GLY A 55 -20.27 -0.99 -2.87
N LYS A 56 -20.28 -0.09 -3.86
CA LYS A 56 -19.15 0.21 -4.75
C LYS A 56 -18.75 1.67 -4.66
N LEU A 57 -17.45 1.93 -4.62
CA LEU A 57 -16.90 3.29 -4.65
C LEU A 57 -15.91 3.44 -5.79
N THR A 58 -16.11 4.44 -6.63
CA THR A 58 -15.13 4.89 -7.64
C THR A 58 -14.66 6.31 -7.28
N LEU A 59 -13.34 6.49 -7.13
CA LEU A 59 -12.70 7.78 -7.02
C LEU A 59 -11.93 8.05 -8.32
N ASP A 60 -12.28 9.13 -9.02
CA ASP A 60 -11.66 9.47 -10.30
C ASP A 60 -11.12 10.91 -10.30
N ASN A 61 -9.85 11.06 -10.69
CA ASN A 61 -9.25 12.38 -10.91
C ASN A 61 -9.30 13.27 -9.65
N LEU A 62 -8.82 12.74 -8.51
CA LEU A 62 -8.79 13.42 -7.22
C LEU A 62 -7.38 13.42 -6.63
N GLN A 63 -7.04 14.46 -5.87
CA GLN A 63 -5.91 14.42 -4.95
C GLN A 63 -6.42 14.35 -3.51
N LEU A 64 -6.09 13.28 -2.79
CA LEU A 64 -6.41 13.10 -1.38
C LEU A 64 -5.13 13.30 -0.55
N GLU A 65 -5.14 14.27 0.35
CA GLU A 65 -4.03 14.52 1.28
C GLU A 65 -4.50 14.26 2.71
N MET A 66 -3.83 13.36 3.43
CA MET A 66 -4.04 13.14 4.85
C MET A 66 -2.81 13.60 5.61
N THR A 67 -2.98 14.53 6.56
CA THR A 67 -1.93 14.92 7.50
C THR A 67 -2.32 14.46 8.89
N VAL A 68 -1.44 13.68 9.52
CA VAL A 68 -1.59 13.23 10.90
C VAL A 68 -0.63 14.03 11.77
N ASP A 69 -1.18 14.71 12.77
CA ASP A 69 -0.40 15.51 13.71
C ASP A 69 0.30 14.62 14.76
N GLU A 70 1.35 15.15 15.38
CA GLU A 70 2.19 14.46 16.36
C GLU A 70 1.42 14.08 17.62
N ASP A 71 0.49 14.94 18.00
CA ASP A 71 -0.34 14.77 19.19
C ASP A 71 -1.49 13.78 18.99
N ALA A 72 -1.68 13.22 17.78
CA ALA A 72 -2.73 12.23 17.53
C ALA A 72 -2.38 10.89 18.20
N GLU A 73 -2.80 10.72 19.46
CA GLU A 73 -2.55 9.50 20.25
C GLU A 73 -3.34 8.27 19.75
N THR A 74 -2.65 7.13 19.78
CA THR A 74 -3.13 5.73 19.89
C THR A 74 -4.11 5.10 18.87
N GLY A 75 -4.58 5.80 17.85
CA GLY A 75 -5.49 5.22 16.85
C GLY A 75 -4.82 4.65 15.60
N ASP A 76 -5.32 3.52 15.09
CA ASP A 76 -5.08 3.12 13.70
C ASP A 76 -5.85 4.06 12.76
N VAL A 77 -5.12 4.86 11.99
CA VAL A 77 -5.71 5.84 11.06
C VAL A 77 -5.53 5.37 9.62
N ALA A 78 -6.55 5.59 8.80
CA ALA A 78 -6.53 5.29 7.38
C ALA A 78 -7.20 6.38 6.55
N MET A 79 -6.75 6.56 5.30
CA MET A 79 -7.41 7.46 4.37
C MET A 79 -8.76 6.90 3.91
N LEU A 80 -8.80 5.63 3.53
CA LEU A 80 -9.99 4.87 3.17
C LEU A 80 -10.15 3.70 4.14
N ARG A 81 -11.35 3.51 4.69
CA ARG A 81 -11.70 2.33 5.49
C ARG A 81 -12.84 1.59 4.83
N LEU A 82 -12.64 0.29 4.58
CA LEU A 82 -13.59 -0.59 3.92
C LEU A 82 -14.08 -1.65 4.91
N ALA A 83 -15.40 -1.81 5.07
CA ALA A 83 -15.95 -2.93 5.83
C ALA A 83 -15.97 -4.19 4.96
N ALA A 84 -15.17 -5.18 5.33
CA ALA A 84 -15.16 -6.48 4.68
C ALA A 84 -16.56 -7.11 4.66
N GLY A 85 -16.90 -7.82 3.59
CA GLY A 85 -18.19 -8.48 3.40
C GLY A 85 -19.35 -7.56 3.00
N GLY A 86 -19.24 -6.24 3.21
CA GLY A 86 -20.20 -5.28 2.72
C GLY A 86 -19.79 -4.59 1.42
N VAL A 87 -18.51 -4.27 1.29
CA VAL A 87 -17.95 -3.61 0.10
C VAL A 87 -17.80 -4.60 -1.05
N GLU A 88 -18.37 -4.25 -2.19
CA GLU A 88 -18.36 -5.05 -3.42
C GLU A 88 -17.24 -4.64 -4.37
N HIS A 89 -16.80 -3.37 -4.33
CA HIS A 89 -15.77 -2.86 -5.23
C HIS A 89 -15.17 -1.53 -4.75
N LEU A 90 -13.85 -1.39 -4.86
CA LEU A 90 -13.17 -0.10 -4.79
C LEU A 90 -12.40 0.14 -6.10
N GLU A 91 -12.61 1.29 -6.73
CA GLU A 91 -11.91 1.72 -7.93
C GLU A 91 -11.27 3.10 -7.71
N LEU A 92 -9.98 3.21 -8.00
CA LEU A 92 -9.21 4.45 -7.95
C LEU A 92 -8.59 4.70 -9.32
N SER A 93 -8.95 5.80 -9.96
CA SER A 93 -8.47 6.15 -11.29
C SER A 93 -7.92 7.57 -11.32
N ASN A 94 -6.73 7.77 -11.88
CA ASN A 94 -6.12 9.09 -12.02
C ASN A 94 -5.98 9.85 -10.68
N CYS A 95 -5.77 9.13 -9.58
CA CYS A 95 -5.75 9.70 -8.24
C CYS A 95 -4.33 9.91 -7.70
N VAL A 96 -4.17 10.93 -6.85
CA VAL A 96 -2.95 11.15 -6.05
C VAL A 96 -3.30 11.05 -4.58
N LEU A 97 -2.83 10.00 -3.91
CA LEU A 97 -2.98 9.79 -2.49
C LEU A 97 -1.68 10.19 -1.79
N SER A 98 -1.75 11.11 -0.83
CA SER A 98 -0.60 11.54 -0.04
C SER A 98 -0.90 11.41 1.45
N VAL A 99 -0.06 10.69 2.19
CA VAL A 99 -0.14 10.62 3.65
C VAL A 99 1.10 11.23 4.25
N ARG A 100 0.93 12.27 5.05
CA ARG A 100 2.01 12.92 5.79
C ARG A 100 1.87 12.63 7.27
N ARG A 101 2.94 12.12 7.89
CA ARG A 101 3.08 12.13 9.35
C ARG A 101 3.98 13.29 9.79
N ARG A 102 3.50 14.12 10.72
CA ARG A 102 4.38 15.03 11.48
C ARG A 102 4.97 14.19 12.62
N MET A 103 6.28 14.15 12.79
CA MET A 103 6.95 13.37 13.84
C MET A 103 8.08 14.20 14.46
N THR A 104 8.12 14.26 15.80
CA THR A 104 9.27 14.76 16.58
C THR A 104 9.94 13.71 17.47
N GLY A 105 9.42 12.48 17.56
CA GLY A 105 10.11 11.37 18.22
C GLY A 105 9.17 10.42 18.96
N GLY A 106 9.15 9.15 18.55
CA GLY A 106 8.35 8.09 19.16
C GLY A 106 8.09 6.93 18.19
N ALA A 107 7.70 5.76 18.72
CA ALA A 107 7.18 4.67 17.88
C ALA A 107 5.80 5.07 17.36
N ALA A 108 5.65 5.14 16.04
CA ALA A 108 4.46 5.69 15.42
C ALA A 108 3.35 4.64 15.25
N ASN A 109 2.09 5.04 15.44
CA ASN A 109 0.93 4.19 15.12
C ASN A 109 0.88 3.91 13.61
N PRO A 110 0.57 2.68 13.18
CA PRO A 110 0.55 2.35 11.76
C PRO A 110 -0.55 3.13 11.04
N LEU A 111 -0.16 3.81 9.96
CA LEU A 111 -1.08 4.50 9.04
C LEU A 111 -1.34 3.63 7.81
N ALA A 112 -2.51 3.78 7.21
CA ALA A 112 -2.84 3.11 5.94
C ALA A 112 -3.46 4.06 4.92
N PHE A 113 -3.25 3.78 3.63
CA PHE A 113 -4.07 4.40 2.58
C PHE A 113 -5.44 3.72 2.54
N ILE A 114 -5.46 2.39 2.52
CA ILE A 114 -6.67 1.57 2.52
C ILE A 114 -6.59 0.63 3.72
N ASP A 115 -7.52 0.74 4.65
CA ASP A 115 -7.69 -0.19 5.77
C ASP A 115 -8.94 -1.02 5.56
N VAL A 116 -8.75 -2.31 5.44
CA VAL A 116 -9.81 -3.28 5.25
C VAL A 116 -10.14 -3.87 6.62
N ALA A 117 -11.25 -3.40 7.17
CA ALA A 117 -11.73 -3.79 8.48
C ALA A 117 -12.50 -5.11 8.39
N PRO A 118 -12.40 -6.01 9.38
CA PRO A 118 -13.21 -7.23 9.41
C PRO A 118 -14.71 -6.89 9.42
N PRO A 119 -15.58 -7.80 8.95
CA PRO A 119 -17.02 -7.60 9.08
C PRO A 119 -17.37 -7.48 10.57
N PRO A 120 -18.36 -6.65 10.94
CA PRO A 120 -18.86 -6.65 12.31
C PRO A 120 -19.36 -8.06 12.68
N ILE A 121 -18.92 -8.57 13.82
CA ILE A 121 -19.34 -9.90 14.31
C ILE A 121 -20.81 -9.80 14.71
N THR A 122 -21.72 -10.13 13.79
CA THR A 122 -23.15 -10.18 14.05
C THR A 122 -23.52 -11.59 14.51
N SER A 123 -23.55 -11.77 15.85
CA SER A 123 -24.04 -12.95 16.60
C SER A 123 -23.08 -14.14 16.79
N VAL A 124 -23.01 -14.59 18.05
CA VAL A 124 -22.19 -15.74 18.53
C VAL A 124 -22.97 -17.07 18.40
N ASP A 125 -24.28 -17.02 18.14
CA ASP A 125 -25.19 -18.17 18.18
C ASP A 125 -25.90 -18.46 16.83
N GLY A 126 -25.44 -17.84 15.73
CA GLY A 126 -25.96 -18.06 14.38
C GLY A 126 -25.14 -19.10 13.58
N PRO A 127 -25.72 -19.70 12.52
CA PRO A 127 -24.90 -20.44 11.55
C PRO A 127 -23.79 -19.53 11.01
N ALA A 128 -22.59 -20.08 10.80
CA ALA A 128 -21.45 -19.31 10.31
C ALA A 128 -21.86 -18.46 9.09
N ASP A 129 -21.68 -17.15 9.20
CA ASP A 129 -21.95 -16.25 8.09
C ASP A 129 -21.12 -16.70 6.87
N PRO A 130 -21.72 -16.70 5.66
CA PRO A 130 -21.00 -17.09 4.46
C PRO A 130 -19.72 -16.26 4.32
N MET A 131 -18.63 -16.91 3.89
CA MET A 131 -17.35 -16.24 3.71
C MET A 131 -17.55 -14.98 2.85
N PRO A 132 -16.97 -13.83 3.23
CA PRO A 132 -17.11 -12.62 2.43
C PRO A 132 -16.59 -12.89 1.02
N ALA A 133 -17.35 -12.41 0.03
CA ALA A 133 -16.92 -12.46 -1.37
C ALA A 133 -15.56 -11.78 -1.53
N VAL A 134 -14.80 -12.20 -2.55
CA VAL A 134 -13.51 -11.58 -2.89
C VAL A 134 -13.70 -10.08 -3.05
N LEU A 135 -12.97 -9.27 -2.27
CA LEU A 135 -13.00 -7.82 -2.38
C LEU A 135 -12.09 -7.36 -3.54
N PRO A 136 -12.64 -6.82 -4.65
CA PRO A 136 -11.84 -6.33 -5.75
C PRO A 136 -11.46 -4.86 -5.51
N ILE A 137 -10.16 -4.57 -5.55
CA ILE A 137 -9.59 -3.23 -5.45
C ILE A 137 -8.83 -2.95 -6.75
N ASN A 138 -9.38 -2.07 -7.58
CA ASN A 138 -8.77 -1.66 -8.84
C ASN A 138 -8.12 -0.29 -8.69
N VAL A 139 -6.86 -0.18 -9.11
CA VAL A 139 -6.09 1.06 -9.06
C VAL A 139 -5.47 1.30 -10.43
N GLU A 140 -5.75 2.44 -11.06
CA GLU A 140 -5.27 2.77 -12.40
C GLU A 140 -4.72 4.21 -12.46
N ASN A 141 -3.54 4.39 -13.06
CA ASN A 141 -2.90 5.70 -13.22
C ASN A 141 -2.84 6.48 -11.90
N CYS A 142 -2.45 5.82 -10.82
CA CYS A 142 -2.49 6.40 -9.48
C CYS A 142 -1.10 6.58 -8.88
N ILE A 143 -0.97 7.58 -8.03
CA ILE A 143 0.20 7.81 -7.18
C ILE A 143 -0.24 7.63 -5.74
N ALA A 144 0.43 6.76 -4.99
CA ALA A 144 0.30 6.67 -3.55
C ALA A 144 1.66 6.96 -2.92
N ARG A 145 1.75 7.99 -2.07
CA ARG A 145 3.03 8.41 -1.46
C ARG A 145 2.90 8.85 -0.01
N GLY A 146 3.85 8.49 0.84
CA GLY A 146 3.84 8.91 2.24
C GLY A 146 4.18 7.85 3.27
N GLU A 147 4.00 8.21 4.53
CA GLU A 147 4.38 7.38 5.67
C GLU A 147 3.24 6.42 6.11
N ALA A 148 2.78 5.55 5.20
CA ALA A 148 1.65 4.66 5.42
C ALA A 148 1.69 3.39 4.57
N THR A 149 1.15 2.27 5.08
CA THR A 149 0.96 1.05 4.28
C THR A 149 -0.12 1.26 3.24
N LEU A 150 0.08 0.83 1.98
CA LEU A 150 -0.95 1.00 0.95
C LEU A 150 -2.24 0.27 1.31
N VAL A 151 -2.18 -1.05 1.54
CA VAL A 151 -3.32 -1.85 1.96
C VAL A 151 -3.00 -2.56 3.27
N ARG A 152 -3.82 -2.30 4.29
CA ARG A 152 -3.80 -3.02 5.56
C ARG A 152 -5.05 -3.86 5.70
N MET A 153 -4.89 -5.14 5.95
CA MET A 153 -5.97 -6.08 6.27
C MET A 153 -5.77 -6.57 7.70
N ARG A 154 -6.68 -6.21 8.62
CA ARG A 154 -6.60 -6.63 10.03
C ARG A 154 -7.08 -8.06 10.24
N GLN A 155 -7.79 -8.60 9.27
CA GLN A 155 -8.14 -10.00 9.23
C GLN A 155 -8.07 -10.37 7.76
N SER A 156 -7.28 -11.38 7.44
CA SER A 156 -7.09 -11.80 6.06
C SER A 156 -8.32 -12.56 5.62
N PHE A 157 -8.84 -12.16 4.47
CA PHE A 157 -9.89 -12.82 3.71
C PHE A 157 -9.59 -12.61 2.23
N PRO A 158 -10.30 -13.29 1.30
CA PRO A 158 -9.97 -13.19 -0.11
C PRO A 158 -10.07 -11.76 -0.65
N CYS A 159 -9.02 -11.28 -1.32
CA CYS A 159 -8.92 -9.92 -1.83
C CYS A 159 -8.15 -9.95 -3.16
N ASP A 160 -8.61 -9.18 -4.15
CA ASP A 160 -7.95 -9.05 -5.47
C ASP A 160 -7.58 -7.59 -5.68
N LEU A 161 -6.32 -7.24 -5.39
CA LEU A 161 -5.76 -5.92 -5.68
C LEU A 161 -5.09 -5.94 -7.05
N VAL A 162 -5.66 -5.18 -7.98
CA VAL A 162 -5.11 -5.00 -9.33
C VAL A 162 -4.66 -3.55 -9.47
N TRP A 163 -3.37 -3.33 -9.72
CA TRP A 163 -2.80 -2.00 -9.99
C TRP A 163 -2.16 -1.94 -11.37
N ARG A 164 -2.73 -1.11 -12.25
CA ARG A 164 -2.24 -0.83 -13.59
C ARG A 164 -1.69 0.58 -13.67
N ASN A 165 -0.43 0.70 -14.08
CA ASN A 165 0.27 1.96 -14.24
C ASN A 165 0.25 2.86 -12.98
N GLY A 166 1.34 2.84 -12.20
CA GLY A 166 1.34 3.67 -11.00
C GLY A 166 2.66 3.78 -10.26
N LEU A 167 2.65 4.71 -9.31
CA LEU A 167 3.79 4.99 -8.44
C LEU A 167 3.37 4.82 -6.98
N CYS A 168 3.97 3.86 -6.30
CA CYS A 168 3.84 3.66 -4.86
C CYS A 168 5.15 4.03 -4.17
N VAL A 169 5.14 5.02 -3.27
CA VAL A 169 6.33 5.48 -2.55
C VAL A 169 6.02 5.58 -1.06
N THR A 170 6.34 4.53 -0.32
CA THR A 170 5.98 4.43 1.08
C THR A 170 7.16 4.12 1.99
N SER A 171 7.17 4.70 3.19
CA SER A 171 8.09 4.29 4.26
C SER A 171 7.78 2.91 4.81
N GLU A 172 6.57 2.41 4.54
CA GLU A 172 6.04 1.15 5.05
C GLU A 172 6.05 0.09 3.94
N ARG A 173 4.90 -0.57 3.72
CA ARG A 173 4.72 -1.70 2.80
C ARG A 173 3.60 -1.43 1.83
N LEU A 174 3.56 -2.20 0.75
CA LEU A 174 2.38 -2.23 -0.12
C LEU A 174 1.25 -2.99 0.57
N LEU A 175 1.51 -4.19 1.11
CA LEU A 175 0.51 -5.00 1.78
C LEU A 175 0.95 -5.37 3.20
N LEU A 176 0.04 -5.18 4.16
CA LEU A 176 0.09 -5.77 5.49
C LEU A 176 -1.19 -6.57 5.70
N ALA A 177 -1.09 -7.89 5.88
CA ALA A 177 -2.25 -8.74 6.12
C ALA A 177 -2.05 -9.58 7.38
N GLU A 178 -2.97 -9.44 8.33
CA GLU A 178 -3.00 -10.23 9.56
C GLU A 178 -3.88 -11.47 9.37
N GLY A 179 -3.59 -12.58 10.05
CA GLY A 179 -4.35 -13.82 9.91
C GLY A 179 -5.81 -13.71 10.33
N THR A 180 -6.53 -14.81 10.21
CA THR A 180 -7.92 -14.95 10.64
C THR A 180 -8.10 -16.05 11.68
N ALA A 181 -9.05 -15.84 12.59
CA ALA A 181 -9.44 -16.82 13.61
C ALA A 181 -10.42 -17.86 13.03
N THR A 182 -11.25 -17.46 12.08
CA THR A 182 -12.20 -18.34 11.43
C THR A 182 -11.48 -19.16 10.37
N PRO A 183 -11.49 -20.50 10.46
CA PRO A 183 -11.06 -21.31 9.34
C PRO A 183 -12.03 -21.02 8.19
N SER A 184 -11.50 -20.54 7.07
CA SER A 184 -12.19 -20.67 5.79
C SER A 184 -12.60 -22.14 5.69
N GLY A 185 -13.86 -22.45 5.43
CA GLY A 185 -14.20 -23.78 4.90
C GLY A 185 -13.24 -24.09 3.73
N ASP A 186 -12.83 -25.35 3.57
CA ASP A 186 -11.74 -25.82 2.70
C ASP A 186 -10.71 -24.71 2.35
N ALA A 187 -9.56 -24.71 3.04
CA ALA A 187 -8.46 -23.74 2.93
C ALA A 187 -7.99 -23.34 1.50
N SER A 188 -8.57 -23.95 0.46
CA SER A 188 -8.53 -23.62 -0.96
C SER A 188 -9.50 -22.53 -1.45
N GLU A 189 -10.52 -22.10 -0.70
CA GLU A 189 -11.59 -21.27 -1.29
C GLU A 189 -11.27 -19.76 -1.45
N GLY A 190 -10.08 -19.29 -1.06
CA GLY A 190 -9.67 -17.97 -1.51
C GLY A 190 -8.23 -17.58 -1.25
N THR A 191 -7.77 -16.65 -2.09
CA THR A 191 -6.39 -16.16 -2.13
C THR A 191 -6.35 -14.66 -1.88
N LEU A 192 -5.22 -14.19 -1.35
CA LEU A 192 -4.83 -12.79 -1.44
C LEU A 192 -4.10 -12.62 -2.76
N ARG A 193 -4.71 -11.96 -3.73
CA ARG A 193 -4.09 -11.71 -5.03
C ARG A 193 -3.64 -10.26 -5.14
N LEU A 194 -2.39 -10.09 -5.53
CA LEU A 194 -1.75 -8.81 -5.81
C LEU A 194 -1.21 -8.84 -7.23
N ALA A 195 -1.91 -8.17 -8.15
CA ALA A 195 -1.53 -8.08 -9.56
C ALA A 195 -1.07 -6.65 -9.90
N LEU A 196 0.21 -6.51 -10.25
CA LEU A 196 0.86 -5.24 -10.58
C LEU A 196 1.30 -5.25 -12.05
N GLU A 197 0.99 -4.20 -12.79
CA GLU A 197 1.40 -4.02 -14.18
C GLU A 197 1.83 -2.58 -14.42
N HIS A 198 3.04 -2.36 -14.94
CA HIS A 198 3.61 -1.01 -15.12
C HIS A 198 3.65 -0.19 -13.81
N VAL A 199 3.99 -0.82 -12.70
CA VAL A 199 4.05 -0.15 -11.39
C VAL A 199 5.51 0.03 -10.96
N THR A 200 5.86 1.23 -10.50
CA THR A 200 7.07 1.45 -9.72
C THR A 200 6.69 1.51 -8.24
N VAL A 201 7.23 0.58 -7.46
CA VAL A 201 7.04 0.53 -6.01
C VAL A 201 8.37 0.83 -5.33
N TYR A 202 8.36 1.79 -4.42
CA TYR A 202 9.39 1.96 -3.41
C TYR A 202 8.75 1.71 -2.04
N ALA A 203 9.19 0.65 -1.36
CA ALA A 203 8.63 0.26 -0.07
C ALA A 203 9.75 0.13 0.98
N GLY A 204 9.79 1.09 1.91
CA GLY A 204 10.85 1.22 2.91
C GLY A 204 10.98 0.04 3.88
N GLN A 205 9.93 -0.77 4.04
CA GLN A 205 9.96 -1.96 4.89
C GLN A 205 9.78 -3.28 4.13
N GLY A 206 9.75 -3.24 2.79
CA GLY A 206 9.48 -4.40 1.94
C GLY A 206 8.06 -4.37 1.35
N LEU A 207 7.79 -5.23 0.39
CA LEU A 207 6.54 -5.20 -0.38
C LEU A 207 5.35 -5.71 0.44
N CYS A 208 5.47 -6.90 1.04
CA CYS A 208 4.37 -7.57 1.74
C CYS A 208 4.81 -8.06 3.13
N LEU A 209 3.93 -7.91 4.12
CA LEU A 209 4.03 -8.58 5.42
C LEU A 209 2.73 -9.35 5.68
N LEU A 210 2.87 -10.66 5.86
CA LEU A 210 1.79 -11.57 6.22
C LEU A 210 2.05 -12.03 7.65
N ARG A 211 1.13 -11.74 8.57
CA ARG A 211 1.31 -12.01 9.99
C ARG A 211 0.20 -12.89 10.53
N ASP A 212 0.53 -14.06 11.05
CA ASP A 212 -0.41 -14.85 11.83
C ASP A 212 -0.07 -14.83 13.33
N SER A 213 -0.97 -15.35 14.15
CA SER A 213 -0.81 -15.42 15.60
C SER A 213 -1.60 -16.59 16.16
N GLU A 214 -1.39 -16.95 17.43
CA GLU A 214 -2.17 -18.03 18.07
C GLU A 214 -3.68 -17.79 18.00
N GLN A 215 -4.12 -16.54 18.10
CA GLN A 215 -5.53 -16.15 18.03
C GLN A 215 -6.06 -16.10 16.59
N ARG A 216 -5.17 -15.91 15.61
CA ARG A 216 -5.49 -15.77 14.19
C ARG A 216 -4.48 -16.56 13.36
N PRO A 217 -4.48 -17.91 13.45
CA PRO A 217 -3.39 -18.73 12.92
C PRO A 217 -3.51 -19.00 11.42
N GLN A 218 -4.66 -18.68 10.82
CA GLN A 218 -4.92 -18.97 9.43
C GLN A 218 -4.52 -17.78 8.56
N GLN A 219 -3.70 -18.03 7.56
CA GLN A 219 -3.32 -17.04 6.55
C GLN A 219 -3.70 -17.60 5.17
N PRO A 220 -4.53 -16.91 4.38
CA PRO A 220 -4.80 -17.31 3.00
C PRO A 220 -3.52 -17.23 2.17
N PRO A 221 -3.36 -18.08 1.13
CA PRO A 221 -2.21 -18.00 0.24
C PRO A 221 -2.11 -16.64 -0.45
N LEU A 222 -0.88 -16.18 -0.65
CA LEU A 222 -0.58 -14.96 -1.42
C LEU A 222 -0.19 -15.33 -2.85
N GLU A 223 -0.92 -14.78 -3.81
CA GLU A 223 -0.59 -14.79 -5.22
C GLU A 223 -0.06 -13.41 -5.65
N LEU A 224 1.23 -13.34 -5.95
CA LEU A 224 1.90 -12.13 -6.41
C LEU A 224 2.14 -12.23 -7.91
N GLU A 225 1.45 -11.42 -8.69
CA GLU A 225 1.62 -11.29 -10.14
C GLU A 225 2.22 -9.92 -10.44
N CYS A 226 3.39 -9.86 -11.07
CA CYS A 226 4.04 -8.59 -11.44
C CYS A 226 4.48 -8.61 -12.90
N SER A 227 4.09 -7.63 -13.71
CA SER A 227 4.56 -7.48 -15.09
C SER A 227 5.09 -6.08 -15.33
N GLU A 228 6.29 -5.99 -15.90
CA GLU A 228 6.91 -4.72 -16.28
C GLU A 228 6.95 -3.74 -15.10
N CYS A 229 7.23 -4.26 -13.89
CA CYS A 229 7.31 -3.47 -12.67
C CYS A 229 8.76 -3.14 -12.31
N ILE A 230 8.94 -2.05 -11.56
CA ILE A 230 10.19 -1.76 -10.86
C ILE A 230 9.90 -1.79 -9.36
N ILE A 231 10.58 -2.64 -8.62
CA ILE A 231 10.38 -2.80 -7.18
C ILE A 231 11.67 -2.45 -6.45
N VAL A 232 11.62 -1.39 -5.67
CA VAL A 232 12.72 -0.87 -4.86
C VAL A 232 12.42 -1.15 -3.39
N ALA A 233 13.33 -1.84 -2.71
CA ALA A 233 13.21 -2.14 -1.28
C ALA A 233 14.52 -1.87 -0.54
N ALA A 234 15.18 -0.74 -0.87
CA ALA A 234 16.44 -0.35 -0.26
C ALA A 234 16.27 -0.14 1.25
N GLY A 235 17.04 -0.89 2.06
CA GLY A 235 16.98 -0.84 3.52
C GLY A 235 15.84 -1.66 4.15
N ALA A 236 15.08 -2.42 3.36
CA ALA A 236 14.04 -3.31 3.86
C ALA A 236 14.58 -4.65 4.39
N ASP A 237 13.81 -5.28 5.29
CA ASP A 237 14.10 -6.60 5.87
C ASP A 237 14.06 -7.72 4.80
N SER A 238 12.92 -7.83 4.11
CA SER A 238 12.73 -8.72 2.95
C SER A 238 11.61 -8.20 2.07
N LEU A 239 11.60 -8.58 0.79
CA LEU A 239 10.54 -8.19 -0.14
C LEU A 239 9.18 -8.74 0.31
N VAL A 240 9.09 -10.03 0.62
CA VAL A 240 7.94 -10.66 1.26
C VAL A 240 8.36 -11.22 2.61
N LYS A 241 7.58 -10.96 3.66
CA LYS A 241 7.81 -11.50 5.00
C LYS A 241 6.59 -12.25 5.51
N HIS A 242 6.80 -13.46 6.00
CA HIS A 242 5.87 -14.15 6.89
C HIS A 242 6.38 -14.07 8.32
N ASP A 243 5.51 -13.67 9.24
CA ASP A 243 5.81 -13.45 10.66
C ASP A 243 4.70 -14.10 11.50
N GLY A 244 4.98 -15.18 12.20
CA GLY A 244 3.89 -15.91 12.84
C GLY A 244 4.28 -17.00 13.82
N VAL A 245 3.34 -17.93 14.02
CA VAL A 245 3.44 -19.07 14.94
C VAL A 245 3.29 -20.42 14.21
N GLY A 246 3.08 -20.37 12.90
CA GLY A 246 2.91 -21.53 12.03
C GLY A 246 4.22 -22.22 11.63
N GLU A 247 4.10 -23.24 10.79
CA GLU A 247 5.25 -23.98 10.26
C GLU A 247 5.88 -23.23 9.07
N PRO A 248 7.20 -22.90 9.11
CA PRO A 248 7.86 -22.12 8.05
C PRO A 248 7.71 -22.70 6.65
N SER A 249 7.72 -24.04 6.54
CA SER A 249 7.58 -24.75 5.27
C SER A 249 6.24 -24.45 4.58
N LYS A 250 5.18 -24.25 5.37
CA LYS A 250 3.83 -23.95 4.86
C LYS A 250 3.73 -22.53 4.32
N TYR A 251 4.43 -21.57 4.94
CA TYR A 251 4.49 -20.20 4.43
C TYR A 251 5.09 -20.12 3.02
N GLY A 252 6.16 -20.88 2.78
CA GLY A 252 6.76 -20.95 1.46
C GLY A 252 5.85 -21.61 0.42
N GLN A 253 5.06 -22.61 0.82
CA GLN A 253 4.08 -23.28 -0.06
C GLN A 253 2.85 -22.42 -0.36
N ALA A 254 2.50 -21.52 0.56
CA ALA A 254 1.38 -20.58 0.44
C ALA A 254 1.73 -19.31 -0.36
N LEU A 255 2.93 -19.23 -0.94
CA LEU A 255 3.37 -18.10 -1.75
C LEU A 255 3.49 -18.51 -3.22
N PHE A 256 2.60 -17.99 -4.06
CA PHE A 256 2.59 -18.18 -5.50
C PHE A 256 3.08 -16.91 -6.19
N ILE A 257 4.09 -17.02 -7.06
CA ILE A 257 4.72 -15.87 -7.69
C ILE A 257 4.75 -16.06 -9.19
N LYS A 258 4.25 -15.06 -9.91
CA LYS A 258 4.33 -14.96 -11.37
C LYS A 258 4.91 -13.60 -11.72
N GLY A 259 5.74 -13.55 -12.74
CA GLY A 259 6.08 -12.23 -13.26
C GLY A 259 6.74 -12.20 -14.62
N SER A 260 6.89 -11.01 -15.19
CA SER A 260 7.61 -10.86 -16.45
C SER A 260 8.24 -9.48 -16.54
N ARG A 261 9.47 -9.40 -17.04
CA ARG A 261 10.16 -8.12 -17.28
C ARG A 261 10.21 -7.18 -16.06
N ASN A 262 10.29 -7.75 -14.85
CA ASN A 262 10.41 -6.98 -13.61
C ASN A 262 11.86 -6.66 -13.30
N PHE A 263 12.06 -5.53 -12.63
CA PHE A 263 13.34 -5.07 -12.11
C PHE A 263 13.24 -4.91 -10.60
N TYR A 264 14.28 -5.35 -9.90
CA TYR A 264 14.38 -5.25 -8.45
C TYR A 264 15.63 -4.45 -8.12
N ASP A 265 15.50 -3.45 -7.25
CA ASP A 265 16.59 -2.55 -6.85
C ASP A 265 16.71 -2.51 -5.33
N GLY A 266 17.93 -2.72 -4.83
CA GLY A 266 18.21 -2.80 -3.39
C GLY A 266 17.52 -3.95 -2.64
N VAL A 267 17.20 -5.06 -3.32
CA VAL A 267 16.55 -6.24 -2.72
C VAL A 267 17.56 -7.36 -2.53
N ASP A 268 17.95 -7.64 -1.28
CA ASP A 268 18.87 -8.75 -0.96
C ASP A 268 18.12 -10.03 -0.58
N THR A 269 17.07 -9.90 0.25
CA THR A 269 16.20 -11.02 0.66
C THR A 269 14.83 -10.87 0.01
N PHE A 270 14.44 -11.86 -0.79
CA PHE A 270 13.15 -11.84 -1.51
C PHE A 270 12.00 -12.40 -0.68
N TRP A 271 12.28 -13.43 0.12
CA TRP A 271 11.29 -13.97 1.05
C TRP A 271 11.95 -14.35 2.36
N ARG A 272 11.22 -14.19 3.46
CA ARG A 272 11.67 -14.57 4.80
C ARG A 272 10.50 -15.09 5.63
N ALA A 273 10.74 -16.16 6.38
CA ALA A 273 9.85 -16.70 7.40
C ALA A 273 10.46 -16.50 8.79
N VAL A 274 9.69 -15.86 9.67
CA VAL A 274 10.02 -15.65 11.08
C VAL A 274 8.95 -16.31 11.93
N VAL A 275 9.38 -17.15 12.88
CA VAL A 275 8.48 -17.82 13.83
C VAL A 275 8.95 -17.55 15.24
N GLY A 276 8.06 -16.99 16.07
CA GLY A 276 8.40 -16.67 17.47
C GLY A 276 9.62 -15.76 17.62
N ASN A 277 9.78 -14.76 16.74
CA ASN A 277 10.95 -13.88 16.63
C ASN A 277 12.28 -14.54 16.23
N VAL A 278 12.25 -15.80 15.79
CA VAL A 278 13.42 -16.51 15.28
C VAL A 278 13.28 -16.67 13.77
N GLU A 279 14.28 -16.24 13.02
CA GLU A 279 14.35 -16.51 11.58
C GLU A 279 14.49 -18.01 11.33
N GLN A 280 13.61 -18.56 10.49
CA GLN A 280 13.55 -20.00 10.23
C GLN A 280 13.99 -20.35 8.80
N ASP A 281 13.63 -19.50 7.83
CA ASP A 281 13.95 -19.73 6.42
C ASP A 281 13.98 -18.40 5.65
N GLN A 282 14.73 -18.36 4.56
CA GLN A 282 14.81 -17.21 3.66
C GLN A 282 15.16 -17.62 2.23
N TRP A 283 14.68 -16.84 1.26
CA TRP A 283 15.02 -17.00 -0.15
C TRP A 283 15.78 -15.78 -0.65
N ASP A 284 16.93 -16.05 -1.24
CA ASP A 284 17.66 -15.12 -2.09
C ASP A 284 17.04 -15.06 -3.50
N TRP A 285 17.66 -14.28 -4.38
CA TRP A 285 17.25 -14.18 -5.77
C TRP A 285 17.18 -15.54 -6.50
N MET A 286 18.12 -16.46 -6.24
CA MET A 286 18.16 -17.74 -6.97
C MET A 286 17.02 -18.67 -6.52
N ALA A 287 16.73 -18.69 -5.22
CA ALA A 287 15.60 -19.43 -4.66
C ALA A 287 14.25 -18.82 -5.06
N TRP A 288 14.17 -17.48 -5.13
CA TRP A 288 13.01 -16.75 -5.66
C TRP A 288 12.76 -17.10 -7.13
N ARG A 289 13.80 -17.01 -7.96
CA ARG A 289 13.70 -17.27 -9.40
C ARG A 289 13.25 -18.69 -9.74
N LYS A 290 13.68 -19.70 -8.97
CA LYS A 290 13.25 -21.09 -9.17
C LYS A 290 11.74 -21.30 -8.96
N ARG A 291 11.08 -20.40 -8.23
CA ARG A 291 9.65 -20.47 -7.89
C ARG A 291 8.76 -19.59 -8.77
N LEU A 292 9.36 -18.74 -9.61
CA LEU A 292 8.62 -17.97 -10.60
C LEU A 292 8.08 -18.93 -11.66
N ALA A 293 6.77 -19.19 -11.61
CA ALA A 293 6.10 -20.18 -12.45
C ALA A 293 6.21 -19.84 -13.95
N ILE A 294 6.25 -18.54 -14.26
CA ILE A 294 6.46 -17.98 -15.59
C ILE A 294 7.33 -16.76 -15.37
N GLU A 295 8.53 -16.72 -15.98
CA GLU A 295 9.30 -15.48 -16.06
C GLU A 295 10.03 -15.37 -17.40
N GLY A 296 9.41 -14.64 -18.33
CA GLY A 296 10.08 -14.17 -19.52
C GLY A 296 11.03 -13.04 -19.13
N MET A 297 12.34 -13.30 -19.14
CA MET A 297 13.43 -12.33 -18.96
C MET A 297 13.36 -11.49 -17.65
N PRO A 298 13.54 -12.10 -16.46
CA PRO A 298 13.88 -11.33 -15.26
C PRO A 298 15.14 -10.48 -15.48
N SER A 299 15.16 -9.26 -14.96
CA SER A 299 16.39 -8.49 -14.85
C SER A 299 16.66 -8.08 -13.40
N TYR A 300 17.22 -9.01 -12.62
CA TYR A 300 17.81 -8.71 -11.31
C TYR A 300 19.26 -8.20 -11.42
N ALA A 301 19.95 -8.58 -12.50
CA ALA A 301 21.39 -8.36 -12.63
C ALA A 301 21.78 -7.10 -13.41
N GLN A 302 20.82 -6.33 -13.92
CA GLN A 302 21.12 -5.11 -14.69
C GLN A 302 20.74 -3.87 -13.88
N PRO A 303 21.69 -2.95 -13.66
CA PRO A 303 21.45 -1.77 -12.85
C PRO A 303 20.38 -0.89 -13.51
N ILE A 304 19.38 -0.49 -12.73
CA ILE A 304 18.42 0.51 -13.15
C ILE A 304 19.13 1.87 -13.17
N ARG A 305 19.01 2.59 -14.29
CA ARG A 305 19.56 3.94 -14.39
C ARG A 305 18.48 4.96 -14.14
N TRP A 306 18.45 5.47 -12.91
CA TRP A 306 17.58 6.56 -12.50
C TRP A 306 18.11 7.90 -13.03
N ARG A 307 17.22 8.83 -13.36
CA ARG A 307 17.60 10.18 -13.79
C ARG A 307 18.14 11.02 -12.63
N ARG A 308 17.58 10.83 -11.43
CA ARG A 308 18.03 11.47 -10.20
C ARG A 308 18.87 10.49 -9.39
N ASP A 309 19.81 11.04 -8.64
CA ASP A 309 20.61 10.27 -7.68
C ASP A 309 19.70 9.73 -6.56
N ARG A 310 19.74 8.41 -6.35
CA ARG A 310 18.93 7.75 -5.32
C ARG A 310 19.25 8.25 -3.93
N ALA A 311 20.52 8.52 -3.61
CA ALA A 311 20.90 9.00 -2.29
C ALA A 311 20.22 10.34 -1.92
N GLN A 312 19.99 11.20 -2.91
CA GLN A 312 19.30 12.47 -2.72
C GLN A 312 17.78 12.29 -2.59
N VAL A 313 17.20 11.39 -3.41
CA VAL A 313 15.77 11.08 -3.36
C VAL A 313 15.40 10.39 -2.04
N ASP A 314 16.20 9.42 -1.61
CA ASP A 314 15.99 8.61 -0.40
C ASP A 314 16.08 9.46 0.89
N ALA A 315 16.79 10.60 0.84
CA ALA A 315 16.85 11.55 1.95
C ALA A 315 15.58 12.43 2.09
N ALA A 316 14.74 12.51 1.05
CA ALA A 316 13.52 13.31 1.08
C ALA A 316 12.37 12.54 1.75
N PRO A 317 11.51 13.21 2.54
CA PRO A 317 10.29 12.59 3.07
C PRO A 317 9.42 11.96 1.97
N PHE A 318 8.90 10.76 2.21
CA PHE A 318 8.15 9.96 1.24
C PHE A 318 6.96 10.72 0.64
N HIS A 319 6.23 11.49 1.46
CA HIS A 319 5.09 12.29 1.01
C HIS A 319 5.46 13.45 0.08
N LEU A 320 6.75 13.80 -0.05
CA LEU A 320 7.23 14.84 -0.97
C LEU A 320 7.73 14.27 -2.30
N GLN A 321 8.09 13.00 -2.35
CA GLN A 321 8.61 12.35 -3.55
C GLN A 321 7.52 12.21 -4.64
N GLY A 322 7.90 12.20 -5.91
CA GLY A 322 6.95 12.13 -7.03
C GLY A 322 7.54 11.53 -8.29
N ILE A 323 6.80 11.64 -9.40
CA ILE A 323 7.16 11.04 -10.70
C ILE A 323 8.60 11.34 -11.12
N ASP A 324 9.04 12.59 -11.02
CA ASP A 324 10.38 13.01 -11.45
C ASP A 324 11.52 12.37 -10.63
N ASP A 325 11.23 11.97 -9.39
CA ASP A 325 12.19 11.30 -8.50
C ASP A 325 12.45 9.85 -8.90
N TYR A 326 11.53 9.26 -9.66
CA TYR A 326 11.56 7.88 -10.16
C TYR A 326 11.61 7.82 -11.68
N ALA A 327 11.88 8.94 -12.34
CA ALA A 327 12.05 8.96 -13.78
C ALA A 327 13.32 8.20 -14.19
N LEU A 328 13.20 7.34 -15.20
CA LEU A 328 14.34 6.66 -15.79
C LEU A 328 15.21 7.63 -16.60
N GLN A 329 16.51 7.37 -16.62
CA GLN A 329 17.46 8.05 -17.51
C GLN A 329 17.12 7.67 -18.97
N PRO A 330 16.92 8.64 -19.88
CA PRO A 330 16.45 8.40 -21.25
C PRO A 330 17.58 7.94 -22.17
N GLU A 331 18.25 6.84 -21.79
CA GLU A 331 19.31 6.21 -22.56
C GLU A 331 18.83 4.87 -23.09
N GLU A 332 19.10 4.56 -24.36
CA GLU A 332 18.75 3.26 -24.96
C GLU A 332 19.42 2.08 -24.25
N SER A 333 20.56 2.32 -23.60
CA SER A 333 21.24 1.31 -22.80
C SER A 333 20.55 1.00 -21.47
N ASN A 334 19.58 1.83 -21.03
CA ASN A 334 18.82 1.60 -19.80
C ASN A 334 17.87 0.40 -20.00
N PRO A 335 18.11 -0.72 -19.31
CA PRO A 335 17.34 -1.93 -19.55
C PRO A 335 15.89 -1.82 -19.09
N ALA A 336 15.62 -1.10 -18.00
CA ALA A 336 14.26 -0.85 -17.51
C ALA A 336 13.45 -0.06 -18.54
N LEU A 337 14.07 0.93 -19.18
CA LEU A 337 13.42 1.72 -20.23
C LEU A 337 13.09 0.87 -21.45
N ARG A 338 14.01 0.03 -21.92
CA ARG A 338 13.77 -0.90 -23.06
C ARG A 338 12.67 -1.91 -22.77
N ALA A 339 12.59 -2.39 -21.54
CA ALA A 339 11.57 -3.31 -21.08
C ALA A 339 10.22 -2.61 -20.79
N LYS A 340 10.16 -1.27 -20.88
CA LYS A 340 9.01 -0.45 -20.49
C LYS A 340 8.57 -0.71 -19.04
N ALA A 341 9.55 -0.99 -18.18
CA ALA A 341 9.28 -1.29 -16.78
C ALA A 341 9.00 -0.01 -15.98
N GLY A 342 8.10 -0.13 -15.00
CA GLY A 342 7.62 0.98 -14.19
C GLY A 342 6.45 1.70 -14.83
N PHE A 343 6.06 2.82 -14.23
CA PHE A 343 4.93 3.63 -14.69
C PHE A 343 5.23 4.39 -15.99
N ASP A 344 4.20 4.64 -16.79
CA ASP A 344 4.19 5.57 -17.91
C ASP A 344 3.92 6.99 -17.41
N ALA A 345 4.98 7.78 -17.27
CA ALA A 345 4.91 9.16 -16.79
C ALA A 345 3.95 10.06 -17.60
N ALA A 346 3.67 9.75 -18.87
CA ALA A 346 2.86 10.60 -19.74
C ALA A 346 1.36 10.54 -19.40
N THR A 347 0.90 9.44 -18.79
CA THR A 347 -0.50 9.21 -18.43
C THR A 347 -0.78 9.44 -16.94
N MET A 348 0.27 9.64 -16.14
CA MET A 348 0.16 9.81 -14.70
C MET A 348 -0.42 11.19 -14.31
N PRO A 349 -1.22 11.25 -13.23
CA PRO A 349 -1.78 12.49 -12.74
C PRO A 349 -0.69 13.42 -12.20
N GLN A 350 -0.90 14.72 -12.38
CA GLN A 350 0.01 15.74 -11.87
C GLN A 350 -0.18 15.90 -10.36
N ILE A 351 0.94 15.99 -9.63
CA ILE A 351 0.92 16.24 -8.20
C ILE A 351 0.84 17.75 -7.96
N ILE A 352 -0.28 18.24 -7.43
CA ILE A 352 -0.38 19.64 -7.02
C ILE A 352 0.19 19.75 -5.62
N ARG A 353 1.39 20.31 -5.50
CA ARG A 353 1.96 20.60 -4.18
C ARG A 353 1.22 21.79 -3.58
N SER A 354 0.52 21.52 -2.49
CA SER A 354 -0.05 22.58 -1.68
C SER A 354 1.06 23.47 -1.12
N PRO A 355 1.00 24.81 -1.27
CA PRO A 355 1.91 25.72 -0.62
C PRO A 355 1.53 25.83 0.86
N VAL A 356 1.67 24.74 1.62
CA VAL A 356 1.64 24.82 3.07
C VAL A 356 3.07 25.21 3.45
N ALA A 357 3.22 26.43 3.98
CA ALA A 357 4.46 26.83 4.62
C ALA A 357 4.84 25.74 5.61
N GLU A 358 5.97 25.08 5.37
CA GLU A 358 6.69 24.43 6.47
C GLU A 358 6.96 25.55 7.47
N THR A 359 6.12 25.67 8.49
CA THR A 359 6.53 26.29 9.73
C THR A 359 7.73 25.47 10.15
N ALA A 360 8.92 26.02 9.89
CA ALA A 360 10.17 25.45 10.34
C ALA A 360 10.01 25.08 11.82
N PRO A 361 10.53 23.92 12.25
CA PRO A 361 10.49 23.56 13.67
C PRO A 361 11.01 24.77 14.45
N ALA A 362 10.23 25.22 15.44
CA ALA A 362 10.59 26.35 16.27
C ALA A 362 12.01 26.11 16.77
N ALA A 363 12.92 27.07 16.53
CA ALA A 363 14.29 26.96 16.99
C ALA A 363 14.28 26.58 18.48
N PRO A 364 15.08 25.59 18.92
CA PRO A 364 15.12 25.20 20.32
C PRO A 364 15.37 26.45 21.17
N PRO A 365 14.69 26.59 22.33
CA PRO A 365 14.89 27.73 23.20
C PRO A 365 16.38 27.85 23.51
N ALA A 366 16.93 29.05 23.33
CA ALA A 366 18.32 29.33 23.64
C ALA A 366 18.59 28.91 25.10
N PRO A 367 19.71 28.25 25.40
CA PRO A 367 20.01 27.83 26.76
C PRO A 367 20.00 29.07 27.67
N GLU A 368 19.16 29.05 28.71
CA GLU A 368 19.21 30.04 29.77
C GLU A 368 20.62 30.02 30.36
N ALA A 369 21.32 31.14 30.25
CA ALA A 369 22.62 31.31 30.88
C ALA A 369 22.44 31.24 32.39
N LEU A 370 23.05 30.23 33.02
CA LEU A 370 23.16 30.06 34.46
C LEU A 370 23.96 31.18 35.13
#